data_AF-F1L9Y4-F1
#
_entry.id   AF-F1L9Y4-F1
#
_cell.length_a   1.000
_cell.length_b   1.000
_cell.length_c   1.000
_cell.angle_alpha   90.00
_cell.angle_beta   90.00
_cell.angle_gamma   90.00
#
_symmetry.space_group_name_H-M   'P 1'
#
loop_
_entity.id
_entity.type
_entity.pdbx_description
1 polymer ?
#
loop_
_entity_poly.entity_id
_entity_poly.type
_entity_poly.pdbx_seq_one_letter_code
_entity_poly.pdbx_strand_id
1 'polypeptide(L)'
;MHPYVLSNSSHVAYSVRYTKALLPSLLLEYSKSIIMDGTDERTLMAAADQYLAPDLKEINEINERSKKVKFVASIVWRNVILFVLLHLFALFGAYQIIFVAKWPTVLWTVVCWFLSVLGITAGAHRLWSHKSYKATWPARLFFMLCNCMAFQNDVIEWSRDHRCHHKWMDTDADPHNTKRQATPYSQLYEDYCKTR
;
A
#
# COMPACT_ATOMS: atom_id res chain seq x y z
N MET A 1 -4.46 -36.31 3.00
CA MET A 1 -4.16 -36.79 1.64
C MET A 1 -5.49 -37.09 0.96
N HIS A 2 -5.67 -36.64 -0.29
CA HIS A 2 -6.90 -36.63 -1.14
C HIS A 2 -8.00 -35.58 -0.84
N PRO A 3 -8.68 -35.04 -1.88
CA PRO A 3 -8.22 -34.65 -3.22
C PRO A 3 -8.58 -33.21 -3.64
N TYR A 4 -7.79 -32.70 -4.59
CA TYR A 4 -8.14 -31.58 -5.46
C TYR A 4 -9.29 -31.95 -6.41
N VAL A 5 -10.28 -31.08 -6.54
CA VAL A 5 -11.27 -31.10 -7.63
C VAL A 5 -11.01 -29.89 -8.52
N LEU A 6 -10.54 -30.17 -9.74
CA LEU A 6 -10.52 -29.22 -10.85
C LEU A 6 -11.93 -29.11 -11.41
N SER A 7 -12.48 -27.89 -11.44
CA SER A 7 -13.62 -27.54 -12.28
C SER A 7 -13.25 -26.31 -13.10
N ASN A 8 -13.15 -26.53 -14.41
CA ASN A 8 -12.90 -25.55 -15.43
C ASN A 8 -14.25 -25.29 -16.11
N SER A 9 -14.75 -24.05 -16.13
CA SER A 9 -15.77 -23.56 -17.08
C SER A 9 -16.04 -22.07 -16.87
N SER A 10 -15.57 -21.26 -17.82
CA SER A 10 -16.28 -20.16 -18.50
C SER A 10 -17.07 -19.12 -17.68
N HIS A 11 -16.66 -17.86 -17.87
CA HIS A 11 -17.45 -16.63 -17.80
C HIS A 11 -18.14 -16.28 -16.46
N VAL A 12 -17.41 -15.55 -15.61
CA VAL A 12 -18.04 -14.59 -14.68
C VAL A 12 -17.45 -13.21 -14.97
N ALA A 13 -18.09 -12.49 -15.88
CA ALA A 13 -17.90 -11.06 -16.02
C ALA A 13 -18.50 -10.40 -14.76
N TYR A 14 -17.65 -9.92 -13.87
CA TYR A 14 -18.06 -9.05 -12.77
C TYR A 14 -18.49 -7.70 -13.35
N SER A 15 -19.76 -7.62 -13.76
CA SER A 15 -20.44 -6.36 -14.05
C SER A 15 -20.69 -5.64 -12.74
N VAL A 16 -19.78 -4.74 -12.36
CA VAL A 16 -20.04 -3.74 -11.34
C VAL A 16 -21.01 -2.73 -11.96
N ARG A 17 -22.31 -2.96 -11.78
CA ARG A 17 -23.33 -1.92 -12.01
C ARG A 17 -23.11 -0.83 -10.99
N TYR A 18 -22.37 0.21 -11.38
CA TYR A 18 -22.42 1.51 -10.70
C TYR A 18 -23.86 2.01 -10.77
N THR A 19 -24.58 1.98 -9.65
CA THR A 19 -25.79 2.78 -9.46
C THR A 19 -25.38 4.25 -9.45
N LYS A 20 -25.28 4.84 -10.64
CA LYS A 20 -25.28 6.29 -10.87
C LYS A 20 -26.66 6.84 -10.53
N ALA A 21 -26.96 7.00 -9.25
CA ALA A 21 -28.05 7.86 -8.78
C ALA A 21 -27.88 8.06 -7.27
N LEU A 22 -27.76 9.32 -6.83
CA LEU A 22 -27.85 9.83 -5.45
C LEU A 22 -26.57 10.14 -4.66
N LEU A 23 -25.36 9.85 -5.14
CA LEU A 23 -24.13 10.29 -4.46
C LEU A 23 -23.59 11.73 -4.74
N PRO A 24 -23.98 12.48 -5.81
CA PRO A 24 -23.29 13.74 -6.11
C PRO A 24 -23.51 14.87 -5.10
N SER A 25 -24.71 15.00 -4.55
CA SER A 25 -25.11 16.22 -3.82
C SER A 25 -24.45 16.35 -2.44
N LEU A 26 -24.37 15.26 -1.68
CA LEU A 26 -23.78 15.25 -0.33
C LEU A 26 -22.26 15.45 -0.33
N LEU A 27 -21.57 14.89 -1.33
CA LEU A 27 -20.13 15.09 -1.51
C LEU A 27 -19.81 16.50 -2.00
N LEU A 28 -20.65 17.08 -2.88
CA LEU A 28 -20.55 18.48 -3.31
C LEU A 28 -20.79 19.48 -2.19
N GLU A 29 -21.73 19.21 -1.29
CA GLU A 29 -22.08 20.10 -0.18
C GLU A 29 -20.99 20.07 0.90
N TYR A 30 -20.42 18.89 1.18
CA TYR A 30 -19.28 18.75 2.08
C TYR A 30 -17.99 19.34 1.49
N SER A 31 -17.73 19.18 0.18
CA SER A 31 -16.54 19.77 -0.46
C SER A 31 -16.57 21.29 -0.49
N LYS A 32 -17.76 21.91 -0.61
CA LYS A 32 -17.92 23.37 -0.49
C LYS A 32 -17.60 23.90 0.91
N SER A 33 -17.68 23.05 1.94
CA SER A 33 -17.45 23.45 3.34
C SER A 33 -15.97 23.36 3.78
N ILE A 34 -15.11 22.64 3.04
CA ILE A 34 -13.69 22.40 3.35
C ILE A 34 -12.79 22.93 2.21
N ILE A 35 -12.67 24.25 2.09
CA ILE A 35 -11.53 25.01 1.53
C ILE A 35 -10.97 24.61 0.12
N MET A 36 -11.28 25.41 -0.90
CA MET A 36 -10.36 26.31 -1.65
C MET A 36 -11.17 26.97 -2.78
N ASP A 37 -11.26 28.30 -2.72
CA ASP A 37 -11.88 29.14 -3.74
C ASP A 37 -11.14 28.95 -5.08
N GLY A 38 -11.70 28.16 -6.01
CA GLY A 38 -11.15 28.01 -7.36
C GLY A 38 -11.05 26.60 -7.95
N THR A 39 -11.30 25.52 -7.19
CA THR A 39 -11.40 24.17 -7.79
C THR A 39 -12.72 23.99 -8.53
N ASP A 40 -12.66 23.76 -9.84
CA ASP A 40 -13.85 23.55 -10.65
C ASP A 40 -14.51 22.19 -10.34
N GLU A 41 -15.83 22.12 -10.53
CA GLU A 41 -16.64 20.93 -10.25
C GLU A 41 -16.13 19.66 -10.93
N ARG A 42 -15.53 19.75 -12.14
CA ARG A 42 -14.97 18.59 -12.83
C ARG A 42 -13.75 18.04 -12.11
N THR A 43 -12.91 18.91 -11.54
CA THR A 43 -11.73 18.48 -10.78
C THR A 43 -12.16 17.75 -9.51
N LEU A 44 -13.21 18.20 -8.84
CA LEU A 44 -13.78 17.53 -7.67
C LEU A 44 -14.40 16.17 -8.01
N MET A 45 -15.17 16.09 -9.10
CA MET A 45 -15.74 14.83 -9.57
C MET A 45 -14.63 13.86 -10.01
N ALA A 46 -13.59 14.33 -10.68
CA ALA A 46 -12.45 13.52 -11.08
C ALA A 46 -11.67 12.97 -9.87
N ALA A 47 -11.56 13.74 -8.78
CA ALA A 47 -10.96 13.28 -7.53
C ALA A 47 -11.84 12.24 -6.82
N ALA A 48 -13.16 12.44 -6.79
CA ALA A 48 -14.11 11.50 -6.20
C ALA A 48 -14.18 10.17 -6.97
N ASP A 49 -13.97 10.20 -8.30
CA ASP A 49 -13.95 9.01 -9.15
C ASP A 49 -12.60 8.26 -9.15
N GLN A 50 -11.61 8.70 -8.36
CA GLN A 50 -10.32 7.99 -8.29
C GLN A 50 -10.49 6.59 -7.68
N TYR A 51 -9.72 5.63 -8.20
CA TYR A 51 -9.79 4.21 -7.79
C TYR A 51 -9.58 3.98 -6.27
N LEU A 52 -8.84 4.88 -5.61
CA LEU A 52 -8.57 4.85 -4.18
C LEU A 52 -9.15 6.08 -3.46
N ALA A 53 -10.19 6.71 -4.03
CA ALA A 53 -10.83 7.84 -3.39
C ALA A 53 -11.41 7.42 -2.02
N PRO A 54 -11.15 8.22 -0.97
CA PRO A 54 -11.69 7.96 0.37
C PRO A 54 -13.20 8.16 0.39
N ASP A 55 -13.94 7.22 0.99
CA ASP A 55 -15.34 7.43 1.37
C ASP A 55 -15.39 8.09 2.76
N LEU A 56 -15.85 9.34 2.81
CA LEU A 56 -15.94 10.12 4.04
C LEU A 56 -16.83 9.46 5.09
N LYS A 57 -17.90 8.77 4.66
CA LYS A 57 -18.78 8.06 5.59
C LYS A 57 -18.03 6.88 6.22
N GLU A 58 -17.31 6.11 5.40
CA GLU A 58 -16.47 5.00 5.87
C GLU A 58 -15.37 5.49 6.82
N ILE A 59 -14.69 6.61 6.51
CA ILE A 59 -13.68 7.22 7.38
C ILE A 59 -14.27 7.63 8.74
N ASN A 60 -15.43 8.30 8.74
CA ASN A 60 -16.09 8.72 9.97
C ASN A 60 -16.49 7.50 10.83
N GLU A 61 -16.99 6.44 10.21
CA GLU A 61 -17.31 5.18 10.90
C GLU A 61 -16.06 4.52 11.51
N ILE A 62 -14.93 4.50 10.79
CA ILE A 62 -13.64 3.99 11.29
C ILE A 62 -13.19 4.82 12.51
N ASN A 63 -13.27 6.15 12.43
CA ASN A 63 -12.87 7.05 13.51
C ASN A 63 -13.78 6.91 14.75
N GLU A 64 -15.09 6.72 14.58
CA GLU A 64 -15.99 6.45 15.71
C GLU A 64 -15.76 5.07 16.34
N ARG A 65 -15.39 4.07 15.54
CA ARG A 65 -14.99 2.75 16.06
C ARG A 65 -13.67 2.83 16.81
N SER A 66 -12.70 3.56 16.27
CA SER A 66 -11.37 3.79 16.86
C SER A 66 -11.47 4.25 18.31
N LYS A 67 -12.34 5.23 18.60
CA LYS A 67 -12.58 5.76 19.96
C LYS A 67 -12.97 4.70 21.00
N LYS A 68 -13.55 3.57 20.57
CA LYS A 68 -14.04 2.50 21.46
C LYS A 68 -12.95 1.47 21.79
N VAL A 69 -11.84 1.47 21.07
CA VAL A 69 -10.83 0.43 21.18
C VAL A 69 -9.60 0.98 21.92
N LYS A 70 -9.32 0.42 23.10
CA LYS A 70 -8.13 0.79 23.89
C LYS A 70 -6.90 0.07 23.36
N PHE A 71 -5.83 0.80 23.09
CA PHE A 71 -4.57 0.22 22.63
C PHE A 71 -3.69 -0.31 23.73
N VAL A 72 -3.00 -1.37 23.36
CA VAL A 72 -1.82 -1.86 24.06
C VAL A 72 -0.74 -2.04 22.99
N ALA A 73 0.34 -1.27 23.07
CA ALA A 73 1.48 -1.45 22.19
C ALA A 73 2.12 -2.81 22.47
N SER A 74 2.06 -3.73 21.51
CA SER A 74 2.82 -4.98 21.56
C SER A 74 4.07 -4.84 20.71
N ILE A 75 5.24 -4.75 21.35
CA ILE A 75 6.51 -4.71 20.62
C ILE A 75 6.82 -6.12 20.11
N VAL A 76 6.97 -6.24 18.79
CA VAL A 76 7.42 -7.48 18.15
C VAL A 76 8.94 -7.52 18.17
N TRP A 77 9.53 -7.97 19.28
CA TRP A 77 10.98 -7.96 19.51
C TRP A 77 11.80 -8.66 18.43
N ARG A 78 11.25 -9.70 17.80
CA ARG A 78 11.88 -10.36 16.63
C ARG A 78 12.22 -9.37 15.53
N ASN A 79 11.27 -8.50 15.17
CA ASN A 79 11.46 -7.51 14.12
C ASN A 79 12.48 -6.45 14.55
N VAL A 80 12.42 -6.02 15.82
CA VAL A 80 13.38 -5.06 16.39
C VAL A 80 14.81 -5.59 16.26
N ILE A 81 15.05 -6.84 16.67
CA ILE A 81 16.37 -7.47 16.59
C ILE A 81 16.85 -7.57 15.13
N LEU A 82 15.98 -8.03 14.21
CA LEU A 82 16.32 -8.13 12.79
C LEU A 82 16.67 -6.78 12.17
N PHE A 83 15.93 -5.71 12.50
CA PHE A 83 16.24 -4.37 12.04
C PHE A 83 17.54 -3.84 12.62
N VAL A 84 17.83 -4.06 13.91
CA VAL A 84 19.11 -3.66 14.50
C VAL A 84 20.27 -4.34 13.76
N LEU A 85 20.18 -5.65 13.56
CA LEU A 85 21.21 -6.40 12.82
C LEU A 85 21.37 -5.90 11.39
N LEU A 86 20.26 -5.65 10.68
CA LEU A 86 20.27 -5.09 9.32
C LEU A 86 21.05 -3.77 9.26
N HIS A 87 20.82 -2.85 10.19
CA HIS A 87 21.51 -1.57 10.22
C HIS A 87 23.00 -1.70 10.59
N LEU A 88 23.36 -2.64 11.48
CA LEU A 88 24.76 -2.94 11.77
C LEU A 88 25.48 -3.50 10.53
N PHE A 89 24.85 -4.40 9.78
CA PHE A 89 25.39 -4.88 8.51
C PHE A 89 25.47 -3.77 7.45
N ALA A 90 24.53 -2.84 7.41
CA ALA A 90 24.58 -1.69 6.53
C ALA A 90 25.78 -0.78 6.84
N LEU A 91 26.08 -0.52 8.13
CA LEU A 91 27.27 0.24 8.54
C LEU A 91 28.56 -0.47 8.15
N PHE A 92 28.63 -1.79 8.35
CA PHE A 92 29.76 -2.59 7.89
C PHE A 92 29.90 -2.55 6.36
N GLY A 93 28.80 -2.69 5.62
CA GLY A 93 28.77 -2.59 4.17
C GLY A 93 29.22 -1.22 3.67
N ALA A 94 28.83 -0.13 4.35
CA ALA A 94 29.29 1.22 4.04
C ALA A 94 30.81 1.35 4.23
N TYR A 95 31.36 0.84 5.32
CA TYR A 95 32.81 0.78 5.52
C TYR A 95 33.51 0.02 4.39
N GLN A 96 32.98 -1.15 4.00
CA GLN A 96 33.53 -1.95 2.90
C GLN A 96 33.51 -1.16 1.58
N ILE A 97 32.39 -0.55 1.22
CA ILE A 97 32.23 0.19 -0.05
C ILE A 97 33.20 1.39 -0.13
N ILE A 98 33.42 2.09 0.99
CA ILE A 98 34.24 3.31 1.02
C ILE A 98 35.74 2.99 1.02
N PHE A 99 36.18 2.01 1.81
CA PHE A 99 37.61 1.83 2.11
C PHE A 99 38.25 0.58 1.51
N VAL A 100 37.47 -0.45 1.16
CA VAL A 100 38.02 -1.79 0.88
C VAL A 100 37.59 -2.33 -0.49
N ALA A 101 36.35 -2.09 -0.90
CA ALA A 101 35.73 -2.75 -2.04
C ALA A 101 36.36 -2.32 -3.37
N LYS A 102 36.48 -3.28 -4.28
CA LYS A 102 36.90 -2.98 -5.66
C LYS A 102 35.74 -2.33 -6.42
N TRP A 103 36.08 -1.48 -7.40
CA TRP A 103 35.11 -0.80 -8.25
C TRP A 103 34.01 -1.70 -8.86
N PRO A 104 34.28 -2.94 -9.32
CA PRO A 104 33.21 -3.82 -9.81
C PRO A 104 32.16 -4.16 -8.75
N THR A 105 32.56 -4.35 -7.49
CA THR A 105 31.64 -4.62 -6.37
C THR A 105 30.79 -3.41 -6.05
N VAL A 106 31.38 -2.21 -6.08
CA VAL A 106 30.65 -0.96 -5.88
C VAL A 106 29.61 -0.76 -6.98
N LEU A 107 30.02 -0.94 -8.24
CA LEU A 107 29.10 -0.85 -9.39
C LEU A 107 27.96 -1.86 -9.30
N TRP A 108 28.28 -3.12 -8.97
CA TRP A 108 27.28 -4.17 -8.78
C TRP A 108 26.27 -3.80 -7.69
N THR A 109 26.74 -3.26 -6.57
CA THR A 109 25.88 -2.80 -5.47
C THR A 109 24.91 -1.71 -5.93
N VAL A 110 25.41 -0.73 -6.69
CA VAL A 110 24.59 0.35 -7.26
C VAL A 110 23.54 -0.22 -8.23
N VAL A 111 23.90 -1.16 -9.10
CA VAL A 111 22.94 -1.83 -10.00
C VAL A 111 21.85 -2.56 -9.22
N CYS A 112 22.21 -3.36 -8.22
CA CYS A 112 21.24 -4.06 -7.37
C CYS A 112 20.30 -3.09 -6.64
N TRP A 113 20.84 -1.97 -6.13
CA TRP A 113 20.04 -0.93 -5.49
C TRP A 113 19.04 -0.30 -6.46
N PHE A 114 19.49 0.10 -7.66
CA PHE A 114 18.60 0.67 -8.68
C PHE A 114 17.50 -0.31 -9.11
N LEU A 115 17.84 -1.57 -9.34
CA LEU A 115 16.85 -2.59 -9.70
C LEU A 115 15.84 -2.81 -8.56
N SER A 116 16.28 -2.80 -7.31
CA SER A 116 15.39 -2.90 -6.14
C SER A 116 14.41 -1.73 -6.05
N VAL A 117 14.91 -0.50 -6.23
CA VAL A 117 14.08 0.72 -6.28
C VAL A 117 13.07 0.65 -7.44
N LEU A 118 13.49 0.16 -8.60
CA LEU A 118 12.61 -0.01 -9.75
C LEU A 118 11.50 -1.03 -9.48
N GLY A 119 11.82 -2.14 -8.80
CA GLY A 119 10.85 -3.15 -8.38
C GLY A 119 9.73 -2.59 -7.51
N ILE A 120 10.06 -1.70 -6.57
CA ILE A 120 9.08 -1.03 -5.72
C ILE A 120 8.31 0.05 -6.49
N THR A 121 9.03 0.98 -7.11
CA THR A 121 8.43 2.20 -7.66
C THR A 121 7.62 1.96 -8.93
N ALA A 122 8.19 1.24 -9.90
CA ALA A 122 7.47 0.89 -11.13
C ALA A 122 6.57 -0.33 -10.88
N GLY A 123 7.07 -1.34 -10.18
CA GLY A 123 6.31 -2.54 -9.85
C GLY A 123 5.27 -2.31 -8.76
N ALA A 124 5.64 -2.56 -7.50
CA ALA A 124 4.71 -2.66 -6.35
C ALA A 124 3.76 -1.45 -6.29
N HIS A 125 4.31 -0.26 -6.45
CA HIS A 125 3.58 1.00 -6.35
C HIS A 125 2.71 1.29 -7.57
N ARG A 126 3.30 1.52 -8.75
CA ARG A 126 2.53 2.02 -9.92
C ARG A 126 1.76 0.92 -10.64
N LEU A 127 2.41 -0.23 -10.88
CA LEU A 127 1.80 -1.32 -11.63
C LEU A 127 0.76 -2.07 -10.79
N TRP A 128 1.13 -2.55 -9.60
CA TRP A 128 0.24 -3.42 -8.82
C TRP A 128 -0.68 -2.66 -7.87
N SER A 129 -0.23 -1.60 -7.20
CA SER A 129 -1.10 -0.88 -6.25
C SER A 129 -2.06 0.08 -6.97
N HIS A 130 -1.52 0.97 -7.81
CA HIS A 130 -2.29 2.03 -8.47
C HIS A 130 -2.83 1.67 -9.86
N LYS A 131 -2.39 0.56 -10.45
CA LYS A 131 -2.78 0.13 -11.81
C LYS A 131 -2.63 1.24 -12.86
N SER A 132 -1.60 2.09 -12.72
CA SER A 132 -1.39 3.26 -13.59
C SER A 132 -1.07 2.89 -15.04
N TYR A 133 -0.63 1.66 -15.29
CA TYR A 133 -0.38 1.13 -16.62
C TYR A 133 -0.58 -0.39 -16.66
N LYS A 134 -0.65 -0.95 -17.87
CA LYS A 134 -0.67 -2.41 -18.09
C LYS A 134 0.72 -2.86 -18.57
N ALA A 135 1.25 -3.92 -17.97
CA ALA A 135 2.52 -4.51 -18.35
C ALA A 135 2.33 -5.90 -18.96
N THR A 136 3.14 -6.25 -19.94
CA THR A 136 3.20 -7.61 -20.51
C THR A 136 3.75 -8.60 -19.48
N TRP A 137 3.52 -9.90 -19.69
CA TRP A 137 3.98 -10.94 -18.76
C TRP A 137 5.50 -10.89 -18.47
N PRO A 138 6.39 -10.73 -19.47
CA PRO A 138 7.82 -10.63 -19.19
C PRO A 138 8.18 -9.42 -18.32
N ALA A 139 7.56 -8.26 -18.56
CA ALA A 139 7.77 -7.07 -17.76
C ALA A 139 7.27 -7.25 -16.32
N ARG A 140 6.12 -7.92 -16.13
CA ARG A 140 5.60 -8.25 -14.79
C ARG A 140 6.55 -9.18 -14.03
N LEU A 141 7.09 -10.20 -14.70
CA LEU A 141 8.07 -11.10 -14.11
C LEU A 141 9.35 -10.35 -13.73
N PHE A 142 9.86 -9.48 -14.61
CA PHE A 142 11.03 -8.65 -14.34
C PHE A 142 10.84 -7.77 -13.11
N PHE A 143 9.74 -7.03 -13.01
CA PHE A 143 9.46 -6.19 -11.84
C PHE A 143 9.27 -7.01 -10.57
N MET A 144 8.74 -8.23 -10.66
CA MET A 144 8.56 -9.12 -9.51
C MET A 144 9.92 -9.58 -8.97
N LEU A 145 10.83 -9.99 -9.84
CA LEU A 145 12.21 -10.33 -9.46
C LEU A 145 12.93 -9.13 -8.85
N CYS A 146 12.73 -7.95 -9.44
CA CYS A 146 13.28 -6.70 -8.90
C CYS A 146 12.73 -6.41 -7.48
N ASN A 147 11.43 -6.63 -7.25
CA ASN A 147 10.78 -6.42 -5.96
C ASN A 147 11.32 -7.36 -4.88
N CYS A 148 11.65 -8.61 -5.23
CA CYS A 148 12.25 -9.57 -4.29
C CYS A 148 13.57 -9.07 -3.70
N MET A 149 14.36 -8.30 -4.47
CA MET A 149 15.62 -7.73 -3.97
C MET A 149 15.41 -6.58 -2.98
N ALA A 150 14.28 -5.88 -3.07
CA ALA A 150 13.97 -4.75 -2.18
C ALA A 150 13.64 -5.17 -0.74
N PHE A 151 13.25 -6.43 -0.54
CA PHE A 151 12.97 -7.00 0.79
C PHE A 151 11.91 -6.20 1.60
N GLN A 152 10.83 -5.77 0.93
CA GLN A 152 9.71 -5.02 1.53
C GLN A 152 8.41 -5.83 1.49
N ASN A 153 8.43 -7.07 2.00
CA ASN A 153 7.34 -8.05 1.86
C ASN A 153 7.04 -8.42 0.39
N ASP A 154 6.11 -9.37 0.20
CA ASP A 154 5.68 -9.76 -1.14
C ASP A 154 4.78 -8.70 -1.78
N VAL A 155 4.65 -8.77 -3.10
CA VAL A 155 3.93 -7.78 -3.90
C VAL A 155 2.44 -7.68 -3.56
N ILE A 156 1.83 -8.77 -3.07
CA ILE A 156 0.40 -8.80 -2.73
C ILE A 156 0.20 -8.06 -1.40
N GLU A 157 0.98 -8.41 -0.38
CA GLU A 157 0.96 -7.72 0.91
C GLU A 157 1.28 -6.23 0.76
N TRP A 158 2.36 -5.89 0.07
CA TRP A 158 2.74 -4.50 -0.17
C TRP A 158 1.62 -3.73 -0.88
N SER A 159 1.03 -4.31 -1.93
CA SER A 159 -0.01 -3.62 -2.68
C SER A 159 -1.32 -3.45 -1.92
N ARG A 160 -1.68 -4.41 -1.07
CA ARG A 160 -2.83 -4.32 -0.16
C ARG A 160 -2.63 -3.18 0.81
N ASP A 161 -1.50 -3.17 1.52
CA ASP A 161 -1.20 -2.20 2.56
C ASP A 161 -1.08 -0.78 1.98
N HIS A 162 -0.49 -0.66 0.79
CA HIS A 162 -0.39 0.62 0.08
C HIS A 162 -1.75 1.18 -0.35
N ARG A 163 -2.66 0.33 -0.83
CA ARG A 163 -4.04 0.76 -1.16
C ARG A 163 -4.82 1.17 0.08
N CYS A 164 -4.65 0.45 1.18
CA CYS A 164 -5.23 0.82 2.46
C CYS A 164 -4.74 2.17 2.96
N HIS A 165 -3.43 2.39 2.89
CA HIS A 165 -2.80 3.65 3.26
C HIS A 165 -3.39 4.83 2.49
N HIS A 166 -3.59 4.68 1.17
CA HIS A 166 -4.22 5.74 0.37
C HIS A 166 -5.71 5.93 0.67
N LYS A 167 -6.47 4.84 0.83
CA LYS A 167 -7.93 4.90 0.99
C LYS A 167 -8.35 5.40 2.38
N TRP A 168 -7.61 5.03 3.42
CA TRP A 168 -7.96 5.31 4.81
C TRP A 168 -6.86 6.06 5.57
N MET A 169 -6.06 6.86 4.84
CA MET A 169 -5.00 7.71 5.38
C MET A 169 -5.42 8.37 6.69
N ASP A 170 -4.51 8.40 7.67
CA ASP A 170 -4.71 9.08 8.96
C ASP A 170 -5.83 8.50 9.84
N THR A 171 -6.33 7.31 9.51
CA THR A 171 -7.26 6.54 10.36
C THR A 171 -6.58 5.28 10.90
N ASP A 172 -7.24 4.57 11.81
CA ASP A 172 -6.71 3.31 12.35
C ASP A 172 -6.66 2.14 11.38
N ALA A 173 -7.36 2.24 10.24
CA ALA A 173 -7.26 1.28 9.16
C ALA A 173 -6.00 1.50 8.30
N ASP A 174 -5.32 2.64 8.43
CA ASP A 174 -4.04 2.91 7.77
C ASP A 174 -2.90 2.16 8.49
N PRO A 175 -2.17 1.25 7.81
CA PRO A 175 -1.02 0.55 8.40
C PRO A 175 0.10 1.49 8.83
N HIS A 176 0.14 2.72 8.29
CA HIS A 176 1.17 3.72 8.52
C HIS A 176 0.65 4.98 9.21
N ASN A 177 -0.52 4.92 9.88
CA ASN A 177 -1.14 6.06 10.52
C ASN A 177 -0.15 6.85 11.41
N THR A 178 0.12 8.10 11.03
CA THR A 178 1.07 8.99 11.72
C THR A 178 0.47 9.67 12.95
N LYS A 179 -0.86 9.85 12.96
CA LYS A 179 -1.62 10.42 14.08
C LYS A 179 -1.92 9.41 15.17
N ARG A 180 -1.42 8.18 15.03
CA ARG A 180 -1.74 7.05 15.90
C ARG A 180 -1.19 7.27 17.31
N GLN A 181 -1.97 7.96 18.11
CA GLN A 181 -1.90 7.92 19.56
C GLN A 181 -2.70 6.69 19.98
N ALA A 182 -2.03 5.54 19.98
CA ALA A 182 -2.48 4.37 20.73
C ALA A 182 -3.88 3.83 20.35
N THR A 183 -3.99 3.16 19.19
CA THR A 183 -5.14 2.29 18.81
C THR A 183 -4.65 0.92 18.33
N PRO A 184 -5.33 -0.23 18.59
CA PRO A 184 -4.82 -1.52 18.15
C PRO A 184 -4.57 -1.56 16.66
N TYR A 185 -3.28 -1.70 16.32
CA TYR A 185 -2.76 -1.97 14.99
C TYR A 185 -3.45 -3.16 14.32
N SER A 186 -4.04 -4.08 15.09
CA SER A 186 -4.64 -5.29 14.55
C SER A 186 -6.09 -5.11 14.11
N GLN A 187 -7.03 -4.73 14.96
CA GLN A 187 -8.43 -5.09 14.67
C GLN A 187 -9.04 -4.36 13.46
N LEU A 188 -8.94 -3.02 13.39
CA LEU A 188 -9.53 -2.27 12.28
C LEU A 188 -8.75 -2.47 10.98
N TYR A 189 -7.43 -2.55 11.04
CA TYR A 189 -6.64 -2.87 9.85
C TYR A 189 -6.93 -4.29 9.35
N GLU A 190 -7.05 -5.30 10.23
CA GLU A 190 -7.44 -6.65 9.81
C GLU A 190 -8.84 -6.68 9.16
N ASP A 191 -9.82 -5.99 9.77
CA ASP A 191 -11.21 -5.92 9.30
C ASP A 191 -11.36 -5.19 7.94
N TYR A 192 -10.53 -4.19 7.67
CA TYR A 192 -10.65 -3.36 6.47
C TYR A 192 -9.65 -3.75 5.37
N CYS A 193 -8.44 -4.18 5.73
CA CYS A 193 -7.37 -4.46 4.79
C CYS A 193 -7.13 -5.93 4.52
N LYS A 194 -7.17 -6.80 5.54
CA LYS A 194 -6.80 -8.22 5.37
C LYS A 194 -7.96 -9.14 5.03
N THR A 195 -9.18 -8.78 5.44
CA THR A 195 -10.38 -9.61 5.26
C THR A 195 -11.27 -9.23 4.09
N ARG A 196 -11.02 -8.08 3.44
CA ARG A 196 -11.73 -7.60 2.24
C ARG A 196 -10.83 -7.63 1.01
#